data_AF-A0A4Q6DQQ9-F1
#
_entry.id   AF-A0A4Q6DQQ9-F1
#
_cell.length_a   1.000
_cell.length_b   1.000
_cell.length_c   1.000
_cell.angle_alpha   90.00
_cell.angle_beta   90.00
_cell.angle_gamma   90.00
#
_symmetry.space_group_name_H-M   'P 1'
#
loop_
_entity.id
_entity.type
_entity.pdbx_description
1 polymer ?
#
loop_
_entity_poly.entity_id
_entity_poly.type
_entity_poly.pdbx_seq_one_letter_code
_entity_poly.pdbx_strand_id
1 'polypeptide(L)'
;VYMVGTPAYRSAPAYLLRFTPANILNKATYEYWDGTNQQWVPNNEAAATDLFALTAVTSPAVGEGSLFYNGQFRRWIYTYFDPTNYQISLRDATNITGPWSEIKPIATGASYPGLYGSFIHPIYSHGDELYWGMSMWWNYNVFLMKTNLSIVN
;
A
#
# COMPACT_ATOMS: atom_id res chain seq x y z
N VAL A 1 -9.59 8.33 9.68
CA VAL A 1 -8.96 8.22 8.35
C VAL A 1 -7.63 7.54 8.54
N TYR A 2 -7.33 6.51 7.75
CA TYR A 2 -6.00 5.90 7.72
C TYR A 2 -5.24 6.45 6.51
N MET A 3 -3.95 6.66 6.69
CA MET A 3 -3.03 7.04 5.62
C MET A 3 -1.78 6.18 5.75
N VAL A 4 -1.31 5.69 4.61
CA VAL A 4 -0.01 5.03 4.50
C VAL A 4 0.92 6.00 3.79
N GLY A 5 2.06 6.27 4.41
CA GLY A 5 3.07 7.18 3.89
C GLY A 5 4.42 6.50 3.77
N THR A 6 5.27 7.06 2.90
CA THR A 6 6.68 6.70 2.80
C THR A 6 7.51 7.98 2.96
N PRO A 7 8.75 7.87 3.46
CA PRO A 7 9.76 8.90 3.26
C PRO A 7 9.95 9.24 1.78
N ALA A 8 10.71 10.31 1.51
CA ALA A 8 10.99 10.75 0.16
C ALA A 8 11.56 9.62 -0.72
N TYR A 9 11.25 9.69 -2.02
CA TYR A 9 11.64 8.70 -3.04
C TYR A 9 10.91 7.35 -2.91
N ARG A 10 11.42 6.35 -3.64
CA ARG A 10 10.85 4.98 -3.73
C ARG A 10 11.79 3.96 -3.08
N SER A 11 12.44 4.33 -1.98
CA SER A 11 13.52 3.53 -1.40
C SER A 11 13.30 3.21 0.07
N ALA A 12 12.14 3.60 0.60
CA ALA A 12 11.82 3.48 2.01
C ALA A 12 10.59 2.59 2.24
N PRO A 13 10.44 2.02 3.44
CA PRO A 13 9.27 1.24 3.80
C PRO A 13 8.01 2.09 3.92
N ALA A 14 6.87 1.42 4.04
CA ALA A 14 5.58 2.04 4.31
C ALA A 14 5.35 2.19 5.82
N TYR A 15 4.72 3.30 6.21
CA TYR A 15 4.38 3.63 7.59
C TYR A 15 2.90 3.98 7.69
N LEU A 16 2.25 3.56 8.78
CA LEU A 16 0.83 3.78 9.00
C LEU A 16 0.59 4.93 9.99
N LEU A 17 -0.33 5.81 9.63
CA LEU A 17 -0.83 6.87 10.48
C LEU A 17 -2.36 6.98 10.39
N ARG A 18 -2.96 7.66 11.38
CA ARG A 18 -4.38 7.97 11.37
C ARG A 18 -4.68 9.34 11.96
N PHE A 19 -5.83 9.89 11.58
CA PHE A 19 -6.38 11.14 12.08
C PHE A 19 -7.90 11.18 11.89
N THR A 20 -8.59 12.09 12.57
CA THR A 20 -10.02 12.34 12.32
C THR A 20 -10.18 13.19 11.06
N PRO A 21 -11.24 13.01 10.25
CA PRO A 21 -11.43 13.78 9.01
C PRO A 21 -11.34 15.30 9.21
N ALA A 22 -11.88 15.81 10.33
CA ALA A 22 -11.85 17.24 10.69
C ALA A 22 -10.43 17.79 10.88
N ASN A 23 -9.45 16.91 11.14
CA ASN A 23 -8.08 17.29 11.48
C ASN A 23 -7.07 17.02 10.36
N ILE A 24 -7.50 16.76 9.12
CA ILE A 24 -6.58 16.44 8.00
C ILE A 24 -5.51 17.51 7.72
N LEU A 25 -5.74 18.76 8.13
CA LEU A 25 -4.75 19.85 7.98
C LEU A 25 -3.92 20.07 9.25
N ASN A 26 -4.19 19.34 10.33
CA ASN A 26 -3.55 19.51 11.63
C ASN A 26 -2.69 18.29 12.00
N LYS A 27 -1.45 18.27 11.48
CA LYS A 27 -0.49 17.18 11.70
C LYS A 27 -0.19 16.91 13.19
N ALA A 28 -0.35 17.91 14.07
CA ALA A 28 -0.13 17.74 15.52
C ALA A 28 -1.14 16.80 16.20
N THR A 29 -2.24 16.45 15.52
CA THR A 29 -3.26 15.52 16.01
C THR A 29 -3.14 14.12 15.43
N TYR A 30 -2.14 13.88 14.58
CA TYR A 30 -1.96 12.61 13.93
C TYR A 30 -1.42 11.59 14.92
N GLU A 31 -1.89 10.36 14.82
CA GLU A 31 -1.37 9.22 15.56
C GLU A 31 -0.62 8.30 14.60
N TYR A 32 0.54 7.85 15.01
CA TYR A 32 1.44 7.01 14.22
C TYR A 32 1.49 5.60 14.82
N TRP A 33 1.50 4.58 13.98
CA TRP A 33 1.48 3.20 14.45
C TRP A 33 2.88 2.73 14.83
N ASP A 34 3.09 2.46 16.12
CA ASP A 34 4.26 1.76 16.65
C ASP A 34 3.93 0.26 16.72
N GLY A 35 4.40 -0.49 15.72
CA GLY A 35 4.22 -1.93 15.62
C GLY A 35 5.08 -2.73 16.59
N THR A 36 6.11 -2.14 17.20
CA THR A 36 6.95 -2.81 18.21
C THR A 36 6.18 -2.94 19.52
N ASN A 37 5.59 -1.83 19.98
CA ASN A 37 4.80 -1.79 21.21
C ASN A 37 3.29 -1.98 20.96
N GLN A 38 2.89 -2.17 19.70
CA GLN A 38 1.49 -2.37 19.27
C GLN A 38 0.54 -1.26 19.73
N GLN A 39 0.94 0.00 19.56
CA GLN A 39 0.18 1.15 20.02
C GLN A 39 0.18 2.33 19.04
N TRP A 40 -0.83 3.19 19.18
CA TRP A 40 -0.91 4.46 18.46
C TRP A 40 -0.22 5.54 19.27
N VAL A 41 0.81 6.16 18.70
CA VAL A 41 1.58 7.21 19.36
C VAL A 41 1.17 8.58 18.81
N PRO A 42 0.59 9.47 19.62
CA PRO A 42 0.15 10.78 19.16
C PRO A 42 1.36 11.69 18.88
N ASN A 43 1.28 12.47 17.79
CA ASN A 43 2.22 13.54 17.44
C ASN A 43 3.70 13.14 17.44
N ASN A 44 4.00 11.89 17.06
CA ASN A 44 5.38 11.41 17.00
C ASN A 44 5.59 10.52 15.76
N GLU A 45 5.98 11.16 14.65
CA GLU A 45 6.25 10.48 13.38
C GLU A 45 7.41 9.48 13.48
N ALA A 46 8.41 9.77 14.31
CA ALA A 46 9.57 8.91 14.52
C ALA A 46 9.24 7.60 15.26
N ALA A 47 8.07 7.51 15.90
CA ALA A 47 7.61 6.27 16.52
C ALA A 47 7.02 5.28 15.51
N ALA A 48 6.72 5.71 14.28
CA ALA A 48 6.16 4.85 13.26
C ALA A 48 7.16 3.74 12.88
N THR A 49 6.71 2.49 12.91
CA THR A 49 7.52 1.35 12.45
C THR A 49 7.13 0.94 11.03
N ASP A 50 8.01 0.22 10.34
CA ASP A 50 7.69 -0.38 9.05
C ASP A 50 6.45 -1.28 9.16
N LEU A 51 5.45 -0.97 8.33
CA LEU A 51 4.15 -1.64 8.29
C LEU A 51 4.25 -3.10 7.84
N PHE A 52 5.30 -3.46 7.07
CA PHE A 52 5.48 -4.81 6.50
C PHE A 52 6.57 -5.64 7.19
N ALA A 53 7.25 -5.09 8.21
CA ALA A 53 8.37 -5.73 8.89
C ALA A 53 8.02 -7.07 9.57
N LEU A 54 6.75 -7.29 9.95
CA LEU A 54 6.35 -8.50 10.66
C LEU A 54 6.34 -9.77 9.79
N THR A 55 6.49 -9.64 8.47
CA THR A 55 6.48 -10.78 7.53
C THR A 55 7.72 -10.86 6.65
N ALA A 56 8.36 -9.72 6.36
CA ALA A 56 9.52 -9.71 5.48
C ALA A 56 10.84 -9.79 6.26
N VAL A 57 11.77 -10.64 5.80
CA VAL A 57 13.16 -10.70 6.28
C VAL A 57 13.89 -9.35 6.09
N THR A 58 13.43 -8.56 5.12
CA THR A 58 13.92 -7.21 4.81
C THR A 58 12.74 -6.29 4.47
N SER A 59 12.74 -5.08 5.02
CA SER A 59 11.71 -4.07 4.73
C SER A 59 11.63 -3.75 3.24
N PRO A 60 10.48 -3.97 2.57
CA PRO A 60 10.38 -3.71 1.15
C PRO A 60 10.41 -2.19 0.89
N ALA A 61 11.10 -1.78 -0.17
CA ALA A 61 10.96 -0.42 -0.67
C ALA A 61 9.58 -0.26 -1.32
N VAL A 62 8.94 0.87 -1.06
CA VAL A 62 7.57 1.16 -1.51
C VAL A 62 7.57 2.45 -2.32
N GLY A 63 6.94 2.42 -3.50
CA GLY A 63 6.63 3.58 -4.33
C GLY A 63 5.16 3.63 -4.71
N GLU A 64 4.60 4.84 -4.87
CA GLU A 64 3.26 5.08 -5.44
C GLU A 64 2.14 4.17 -4.91
N GLY A 65 2.06 4.02 -3.60
CA GLY A 65 1.13 3.10 -2.96
C GLY A 65 -0.33 3.55 -2.96
N SER A 66 -1.23 2.59 -2.86
CA SER A 66 -2.68 2.82 -2.79
C SER A 66 -3.33 1.84 -1.81
N LEU A 67 -4.07 2.38 -0.84
CA LEU A 67 -4.77 1.60 0.19
C LEU A 67 -6.26 1.50 -0.15
N PHE A 68 -6.82 0.30 0.01
CA PHE A 68 -8.24 0.02 -0.20
C PHE A 68 -8.74 -0.99 0.84
N TYR A 69 -10.02 -0.91 1.21
CA TYR A 69 -10.65 -1.95 2.03
C TYR A 69 -11.68 -2.71 1.19
N ASN A 70 -11.45 -4.01 1.02
CA ASN A 70 -12.38 -4.89 0.32
C ASN A 70 -13.41 -5.45 1.30
N GLY A 71 -14.68 -5.07 1.12
CA GLY A 71 -15.77 -5.50 2.00
C GLY A 71 -16.17 -6.97 1.87
N GLN A 72 -15.97 -7.61 0.71
CA GLN A 72 -16.34 -9.02 0.49
C GLN A 72 -15.42 -9.95 1.27
N PHE A 73 -14.11 -9.77 1.15
CA PHE A 73 -13.12 -10.57 1.88
C PHE A 73 -12.82 -10.01 3.27
N ARG A 74 -13.29 -8.80 3.59
CA ARG A 74 -13.02 -8.08 4.83
C ARG A 74 -11.52 -7.87 5.08
N ARG A 75 -10.81 -7.48 4.02
CA ARG A 75 -9.35 -7.30 4.04
C ARG A 75 -8.96 -5.92 3.57
N TRP A 76 -7.97 -5.35 4.23
CA TRP A 76 -7.19 -4.24 3.70
C TRP A 76 -6.33 -4.76 2.56
N ILE A 77 -6.24 -3.97 1.50
CA ILE A 77 -5.43 -4.24 0.31
C ILE A 77 -4.52 -3.02 0.12
N TYR A 78 -3.25 -3.28 -0.09
CA TYR A 78 -2.27 -2.27 -0.42
C TYR A 78 -1.53 -2.68 -1.68
N THR A 79 -1.68 -1.86 -2.72
CA THR A 79 -0.88 -1.98 -3.94
C THR A 79 0.24 -0.95 -3.91
N TYR A 80 1.40 -1.31 -4.45
CA TYR A 80 2.55 -0.42 -4.54
C TYR A 80 3.49 -0.84 -5.67
N PHE A 81 4.25 0.13 -6.19
CA PHE A 81 5.43 -0.16 -6.98
C PHE A 81 6.55 -0.65 -6.06
N ASP A 82 7.01 -1.87 -6.31
CA ASP A 82 8.15 -2.51 -5.66
C ASP A 82 9.39 -2.34 -6.56
N PRO A 83 10.30 -1.43 -6.21
CA PRO A 83 11.48 -1.16 -7.02
C PRO A 83 12.56 -2.24 -6.85
N THR A 84 12.53 -3.03 -5.77
CA THR A 84 13.48 -4.11 -5.53
C THR A 84 13.26 -5.24 -6.53
N ASN A 85 12.00 -5.62 -6.76
CA ASN A 85 11.62 -6.66 -7.72
C ASN A 85 11.18 -6.11 -9.08
N TYR A 86 11.12 -4.78 -9.21
CA TYR A 86 10.66 -4.06 -10.41
C TYR A 86 9.28 -4.53 -10.89
N GLN A 87 8.28 -4.41 -10.01
CA GLN A 87 6.92 -4.92 -10.22
C GLN A 87 5.88 -4.07 -9.50
N ILE A 88 4.60 -4.24 -9.84
CA ILE A 88 3.50 -3.83 -8.97
C ILE A 88 3.17 -5.00 -8.06
N SER A 89 3.24 -4.73 -6.77
CA SER A 89 3.02 -5.68 -5.70
C SER A 89 1.72 -5.38 -4.98
N LEU A 90 1.04 -6.44 -4.55
CA LEU A 90 -0.12 -6.42 -3.67
C LEU A 90 0.25 -7.07 -2.34
N ARG A 91 -0.22 -6.48 -1.25
CA ARG A 91 -0.29 -7.10 0.08
C ARG A 91 -1.68 -6.90 0.66
N ASP A 92 -2.09 -7.79 1.55
CA ASP A 92 -3.38 -7.69 2.22
C ASP A 92 -3.31 -8.07 3.71
N ALA A 93 -4.27 -7.60 4.50
CA ALA A 93 -4.34 -7.87 5.93
C ALA A 93 -5.78 -7.84 6.44
N THR A 94 -6.08 -8.62 7.48
CA THR A 94 -7.38 -8.54 8.18
C THR A 94 -7.48 -7.28 9.05
N ASN A 95 -6.36 -6.78 9.56
CA ASN A 95 -6.27 -5.55 10.33
C ASN A 95 -5.30 -4.58 9.65
N ILE A 96 -5.58 -3.28 9.67
CA ILE A 96 -4.76 -2.26 9.01
C ILE A 96 -3.34 -2.22 9.58
N THR A 97 -3.20 -2.57 10.86
CA THR A 97 -1.92 -2.66 11.58
C THR A 97 -1.17 -3.96 11.31
N GLY A 98 -1.68 -4.82 10.43
CA GLY A 98 -1.13 -6.13 10.12
C GLY A 98 -1.57 -7.25 11.07
N PRO A 99 -0.94 -8.45 10.97
CA PRO A 99 0.14 -8.75 10.04
C PRO A 99 -0.33 -8.69 8.57
N TRP A 100 0.52 -8.14 7.71
CA TRP A 100 0.28 -8.06 6.26
C TRP A 100 0.83 -9.30 5.56
N SER A 101 0.18 -9.76 4.50
CA SER A 101 0.61 -10.91 3.71
C SER A 101 2.01 -10.75 3.13
N GLU A 102 2.61 -11.85 2.68
CA GLU A 102 3.74 -11.84 1.74
C GLU A 102 3.42 -11.05 0.45
N ILE A 103 4.47 -10.71 -0.31
CA ILE A 103 4.39 -9.99 -1.58
C ILE A 103 3.67 -10.84 -2.63
N LYS A 104 2.64 -10.28 -3.26
CA LYS A 104 1.92 -10.88 -4.38
C LYS A 104 2.11 -10.03 -5.64
N PRO A 105 2.94 -10.43 -6.63
CA PRO A 105 3.11 -9.66 -7.86
C PRO A 105 1.81 -9.66 -8.67
N ILE A 106 1.35 -8.48 -9.08
CA ILE A 106 0.16 -8.32 -9.93
C ILE A 106 0.47 -7.74 -11.32
N ALA A 107 1.66 -7.18 -11.51
CA ALA A 107 2.25 -6.89 -12.81
C ALA A 107 3.77 -6.81 -12.69
N THR A 108 4.54 -7.36 -13.63
CA THR A 108 6.01 -7.39 -13.56
C THR A 108 6.63 -6.55 -14.67
N GLY A 109 7.83 -6.02 -14.43
CA GLY A 109 8.56 -5.28 -15.45
C GLY A 109 8.97 -6.11 -16.66
N ALA A 110 8.99 -7.44 -16.54
CA ALA A 110 9.18 -8.35 -17.67
C ALA A 110 7.99 -8.32 -18.64
N SER A 111 6.76 -8.28 -18.11
CA SER A 111 5.54 -8.16 -18.92
C SER A 111 5.27 -6.72 -19.36
N TYR A 112 5.59 -5.74 -18.51
CA TYR A 112 5.37 -4.32 -18.76
C TYR A 112 6.65 -3.52 -18.51
N PRO A 113 7.59 -3.51 -19.48
CA PRO A 113 8.82 -2.73 -19.35
C PRO A 113 8.51 -1.26 -19.12
N GLY A 114 8.99 -0.71 -18.01
CA GLY A 114 8.75 0.69 -17.66
C GLY A 114 7.53 0.97 -16.80
N LEU A 115 6.92 -0.06 -16.21
CA LEU A 115 5.78 0.13 -15.31
C LEU A 115 6.13 0.98 -14.07
N TYR A 116 5.14 1.70 -13.56
CA TYR A 116 5.12 2.35 -12.24
C TYR A 116 3.69 2.76 -11.88
N GLY A 117 3.47 3.24 -10.65
CA GLY A 117 2.14 3.59 -10.14
C GLY A 117 1.35 2.36 -9.72
N SER A 118 0.26 2.53 -8.96
CA SER A 118 -0.60 1.39 -8.57
C SER A 118 -1.94 1.85 -8.00
N PHE A 119 -2.46 2.97 -8.52
CA PHE A 119 -3.56 3.68 -7.88
C PHE A 119 -4.89 2.95 -8.10
N ILE A 120 -5.50 2.49 -7.02
CA ILE A 120 -6.74 1.72 -7.05
C ILE A 120 -7.89 2.63 -7.50
N HIS A 121 -8.72 2.13 -8.42
CA HIS A 121 -9.96 2.77 -8.82
C HIS A 121 -11.12 2.20 -7.98
N PRO A 122 -11.59 2.93 -6.95
CA PRO A 122 -12.41 2.33 -5.90
C PRO A 122 -13.84 1.97 -6.35
N ILE A 123 -14.44 2.73 -7.28
CA ILE A 123 -15.85 2.56 -7.66
C ILE A 123 -16.11 1.21 -8.34
N TYR A 124 -15.16 0.74 -9.15
CA TYR A 124 -15.27 -0.54 -9.85
C TYR A 124 -14.62 -1.68 -9.08
N SER A 125 -13.88 -1.39 -8.01
CA SER A 125 -13.23 -2.41 -7.19
C SER A 125 -14.22 -2.96 -6.17
N HIS A 126 -14.82 -4.11 -6.47
CA HIS A 126 -15.81 -4.76 -5.62
C HIS A 126 -15.76 -6.27 -5.82
N GLY A 127 -16.26 -6.98 -4.81
CA GLY A 127 -16.18 -8.43 -4.77
C GLY A 127 -14.76 -8.97 -4.90
N ASP A 128 -14.51 -9.79 -5.90
CA ASP A 128 -13.18 -10.33 -6.21
C ASP A 128 -12.42 -9.55 -7.28
N GLU A 129 -12.92 -8.41 -7.74
CA GLU A 129 -12.28 -7.63 -8.78
C GLU A 129 -11.63 -6.37 -8.20
N LEU A 130 -10.33 -6.21 -8.42
CA LEU A 130 -9.58 -4.99 -8.11
C LEU A 130 -9.19 -4.31 -9.40
N TYR A 131 -9.64 -3.07 -9.58
CA TYR A 131 -9.26 -2.22 -10.71
C TYR A 131 -8.27 -1.16 -10.26
N TRP A 132 -7.22 -0.93 -11.05
CA TRP A 132 -6.14 -0.02 -10.68
C TRP A 132 -5.42 0.53 -11.91
N GLY A 133 -4.83 1.72 -11.78
CA GLY A 133 -4.07 2.38 -12.84
C GLY A 133 -2.60 2.01 -12.78
N MET A 134 -2.06 1.55 -13.91
CA MET A 134 -0.63 1.33 -14.13
C MET A 134 -0.11 2.33 -15.16
N SER A 135 0.93 3.07 -14.82
CA SER A 135 1.61 3.96 -15.75
C SER A 135 2.80 3.28 -16.40
N MET A 136 3.16 3.70 -17.61
CA MET A 136 4.40 3.27 -18.28
C MET A 136 5.19 4.51 -18.73
N TRP A 137 6.46 4.61 -18.35
CA TRP A 137 7.24 5.83 -18.56
C TRP A 137 7.71 6.03 -20.01
N TRP A 138 7.82 4.96 -20.80
CA TRP A 138 8.35 5.07 -22.17
C TRP A 138 7.33 5.74 -23.11
N ASN A 139 6.06 5.35 -23.01
CA ASN A 139 4.96 5.84 -23.84
C ASN A 139 4.07 6.85 -23.12
N TYR A 140 4.34 7.12 -21.83
CA TYR A 140 3.59 8.07 -20.99
C TYR A 140 2.08 7.85 -21.00
N ASN A 141 1.66 6.58 -20.91
CA ASN A 141 0.24 6.21 -20.82
C ASN A 141 -0.10 5.59 -19.46
N VAL A 142 -1.38 5.72 -19.09
CA VAL A 142 -1.98 5.03 -17.95
C VAL A 142 -2.95 3.97 -18.48
N PHE A 143 -2.75 2.74 -18.04
CA PHE A 143 -3.58 1.59 -18.37
C PHE A 143 -4.47 1.24 -17.18
N LEU A 144 -5.75 1.03 -17.45
CA LEU A 144 -6.65 0.44 -16.47
C LEU A 144 -6.40 -1.07 -16.42
N MET A 145 -5.91 -1.54 -15.29
CA MET A 145 -5.61 -2.92 -15.01
C MET A 145 -6.72 -3.55 -14.17
N LYS A 146 -6.84 -4.87 -14.25
CA LYS A 146 -7.74 -5.68 -13.44
C LYS A 146 -6.97 -6.84 -12.82
N THR A 147 -7.17 -7.06 -11.52
CA THR A 147 -6.65 -8.21 -10.79
C THR A 147 -7.83 -8.93 -10.14
N ASN A 148 -7.92 -10.25 -10.32
CA ASN A 148 -8.85 -11.07 -9.56
C ASN A 148 -8.22 -11.42 -8.20
N LEU A 149 -8.86 -11.04 -7.11
CA LEU A 149 -8.39 -11.20 -5.74
C LEU A 149 -8.52 -12.64 -5.21
N SER A 150 -9.39 -13.48 -5.79
CA SER A 150 -9.57 -14.87 -5.37
C SER A 150 -8.39 -15.77 -5.72
N ILE A 151 -7.60 -15.39 -6.74
CA ILE A 151 -6.42 -16.14 -7.19
C ILE A 151 -5.11 -15.65 -6.56
N VAL A 152 -5.15 -14.51 -5.87
CA VAL A 152 -4.01 -13.96 -5.13
C VAL A 152 -4.20 -14.04 -3.63
N ASN A 153 -5.38 -14.42 -3.10
CA ASN A 153 -5.63 -14.56 -1.65
C ASN A 153 -5.25 -15.93 -1.09
#